data_AF-R5ALW2-F1
#
_entry.id   AF-R5ALW2-F1
#
_cell.length_a   1.000
_cell.length_b   1.000
_cell.length_c   1.000
_cell.angle_alpha   90.00
_cell.angle_beta   90.00
_cell.angle_gamma   90.00
#
_symmetry.space_group_name_H-M   'P 1'
#
loop_
_entity.id
_entity.type
_entity.pdbx_description
1 polymer ?
#
loop_
_entity_poly.entity_id
_entity_poly.type
_entity_poly.pdbx_seq_one_letter_code
_entity_poly.pdbx_strand_id
1 'polypeptide(L)'
;MKQKEFVMPVYRAPDFTEERFANAPDAAFAVCDMDGVAPDGYHSTSMYPEYFKIDGQWRLAEESRMDCTVVLRDSGVLDVVEQRNLRTGDRVALGRSEDGHEGVFLHADGFHELDETIADQFAFRAGRSRETAFSKDYDRLYALLRHEREHGNILFVMGPACAFDHDSRLAMQSLIEHGFVHGLLAGNALATHDLEAGLLGTALGQDIYTQRSMPNGHYHHLDVINKVRRAGSIPAFLERYGVSDGILYGLVKQKIPFVLTGSIRDDGPLPEVYADCYAGQTAMRGLVKKATTVICLATQLHTIATGNMTPSFRVVDGVIRPVYLYAVDISEFVVNKLRDRGSLSSISMVTNVQDFVVNLEKGVVDGAEDVR
;
A
#
# COMPACT_ATOMS: atom_id res chain seq x y z
N MET A 1 -11.89 15.37 -24.69
CA MET A 1 -10.48 15.14 -25.01
C MET A 1 -10.26 13.64 -25.01
N LYS A 2 -9.68 13.05 -26.07
CA LYS A 2 -9.36 11.62 -26.09
C LYS A 2 -8.45 11.32 -24.90
N GLN A 3 -8.81 10.31 -24.10
CA GLN A 3 -8.04 9.87 -22.95
C GLN A 3 -6.63 9.53 -23.45
N LYS A 4 -5.62 10.31 -23.05
CA LYS A 4 -4.24 10.01 -23.43
C LYS A 4 -3.87 8.67 -22.81
N GLU A 5 -3.26 7.80 -23.62
CA GLU A 5 -2.70 6.53 -23.19
C GLU A 5 -1.75 6.76 -22.00
N PHE A 6 -1.82 5.89 -20.99
CA PHE A 6 -0.93 5.98 -19.83
C PHE A 6 0.50 5.69 -20.26
N VAL A 7 1.43 6.60 -19.98
CA VAL A 7 2.85 6.43 -20.28
C VAL A 7 3.58 6.20 -18.96
N MET A 8 4.22 5.03 -18.85
CA MET A 8 5.05 4.69 -17.69
C MET A 8 6.32 5.56 -17.65
N PRO A 9 6.63 6.22 -16.53
CA PRO A 9 7.91 6.90 -16.36
C PRO A 9 9.08 5.92 -16.51
N VAL A 10 10.07 6.30 -17.32
CA VAL A 10 11.28 5.51 -17.53
C VAL A 10 12.31 5.87 -16.45
N TYR A 11 12.83 4.85 -15.77
CA TYR A 11 13.89 5.04 -14.78
C TYR A 11 15.22 5.42 -15.45
N ARG A 12 15.84 6.49 -14.95
CA ARG A 12 17.15 6.98 -15.39
C ARG A 12 18.19 6.58 -14.35
N ALA A 13 18.93 5.51 -14.61
CA ALA A 13 19.97 5.04 -13.70
C ALA A 13 21.10 6.08 -13.55
N PRO A 14 21.79 6.13 -12.39
CA PRO A 14 22.97 6.97 -12.21
C PRO A 14 24.08 6.56 -13.17
N ASP A 15 24.84 7.54 -13.68
CA ASP A 15 26.05 7.25 -14.46
C ASP A 15 27.21 6.93 -13.51
N PHE A 16 27.38 5.65 -13.20
CA PHE A 16 28.46 5.19 -12.32
C PHE A 16 29.86 5.30 -12.94
N THR A 17 30.00 5.79 -14.17
CA THR A 17 31.31 6.12 -14.77
C THR A 17 31.81 7.51 -14.36
N GLU A 18 30.95 8.36 -13.78
CA GLU A 18 31.36 9.64 -13.22
C GLU A 18 32.46 9.46 -12.16
N GLU A 19 33.42 10.39 -12.13
CA GLU A 19 34.62 10.30 -11.26
C GLU A 19 34.25 10.08 -9.79
N ARG A 20 33.20 10.74 -9.30
CA ARG A 20 32.73 10.60 -7.90
C ARG A 20 32.30 9.17 -7.56
N PHE A 21 31.71 8.43 -8.50
CA PHE A 21 31.24 7.07 -8.27
C PHE A 21 32.33 6.04 -8.58
N ALA A 22 33.13 6.29 -9.62
CA ALA A 22 34.25 5.44 -9.99
C ALA A 22 35.31 5.39 -8.88
N ASN A 23 35.62 6.53 -8.26
CA ASN A 23 36.63 6.65 -7.19
C ASN A 23 36.07 6.46 -5.77
N ALA A 24 34.75 6.32 -5.60
CA ALA A 24 34.15 6.02 -4.30
C ALA A 24 34.70 4.69 -3.72
N PRO A 25 34.83 4.55 -2.40
CA PRO A 25 35.17 3.28 -1.78
C PRO A 25 34.03 2.27 -1.91
N ASP A 26 34.33 0.99 -1.68
CA ASP A 26 33.29 0.00 -1.44
C ASP A 26 32.58 0.29 -0.10
N ALA A 27 31.29 -0.03 -0.03
CA ALA A 27 30.50 0.09 1.18
C ALA A 27 31.08 -0.76 2.31
N ALA A 28 31.13 -0.19 3.51
CA ALA A 28 31.55 -0.91 4.70
C ALA A 28 30.42 -1.83 5.21
N PHE A 29 30.78 -3.00 5.74
CA PHE A 29 29.84 -3.93 6.36
C PHE A 29 30.40 -4.42 7.70
N ALA A 30 29.54 -4.54 8.70
CA ALA A 30 29.86 -5.17 9.98
C ALA A 30 28.92 -6.34 10.27
N VAL A 31 29.43 -7.29 11.05
CA VAL A 31 28.69 -8.49 11.43
C VAL A 31 27.86 -8.20 12.66
N CYS A 32 26.57 -8.54 12.63
CA CYS A 32 25.70 -8.54 13.81
C CYS A 32 26.24 -9.54 14.85
N ASP A 33 26.44 -9.06 16.07
CA ASP A 33 26.84 -9.89 17.22
C ASP A 33 25.63 -10.44 18.00
N MET A 34 24.46 -9.85 17.83
CA MET A 34 23.23 -10.20 18.54
C MET A 34 21.99 -10.18 17.63
N ASP A 35 21.14 -11.19 17.77
CA ASP A 35 19.83 -11.23 17.13
C ASP A 35 19.01 -9.96 17.44
N GLY A 36 18.42 -9.36 16.41
CA GLY A 36 17.58 -8.18 16.54
C GLY A 36 18.33 -6.85 16.71
N VAL A 37 19.67 -6.85 16.68
CA VAL A 37 20.50 -5.67 16.94
C VAL A 37 21.40 -5.38 15.74
N ALA A 38 21.27 -4.17 15.18
CA ALA A 38 22.15 -3.69 14.13
C ALA A 38 23.47 -3.16 14.73
N PRO A 39 24.61 -3.31 14.02
CA PRO A 39 25.89 -2.75 14.47
C PRO A 39 25.86 -1.22 14.53
N ASP A 40 26.73 -0.64 15.37
CA ASP A 40 26.91 0.81 15.43
C ASP A 40 27.28 1.37 14.05
N GLY A 41 26.65 2.49 13.68
CA GLY A 41 26.87 3.12 12.38
C GLY A 41 26.16 2.43 11.21
N TYR A 42 25.21 1.52 11.44
CA TYR A 42 24.40 0.91 10.38
C TYR A 42 23.77 1.95 9.45
N HIS A 43 23.75 1.63 8.15
CA HIS A 43 22.99 2.38 7.16
C HIS A 43 21.49 2.08 7.31
N SER A 44 20.66 3.14 7.36
CA SER A 44 19.21 3.02 7.47
C SER A 44 18.58 3.33 6.12
N THR A 45 17.85 2.38 5.55
CA THR A 45 17.22 2.56 4.24
C THR A 45 16.09 3.59 4.27
N SER A 46 15.96 4.29 3.16
CA SER A 46 14.84 5.15 2.79
C SER A 46 13.76 4.35 2.04
N MET A 47 12.96 5.03 1.22
CA MET A 47 12.03 4.41 0.26
C MET A 47 12.50 4.48 -1.19
N TYR A 48 13.61 5.17 -1.48
CA TYR A 48 14.12 5.38 -2.82
C TYR A 48 15.05 4.23 -3.27
N PRO A 49 15.36 4.13 -4.57
CA PRO A 49 16.44 3.27 -5.05
C PRO A 49 17.76 3.61 -4.36
N GLU A 50 18.38 2.61 -3.74
CA GLU A 50 19.67 2.75 -3.08
C GLU A 50 20.67 1.75 -3.63
N TYR A 51 21.85 2.25 -3.97
CA TYR A 51 22.94 1.49 -4.55
C TYR A 51 24.09 1.38 -3.56
N PHE A 52 24.73 0.22 -3.56
CA PHE A 52 25.85 -0.11 -2.69
C PHE A 52 27.02 -0.55 -3.55
N LYS A 53 28.20 0.05 -3.37
CA LYS A 53 29.41 -0.33 -4.08
C LYS A 53 30.05 -1.53 -3.41
N ILE A 54 30.13 -2.65 -4.13
CA ILE A 54 30.59 -3.94 -3.61
C ILE A 54 31.51 -4.57 -4.64
N ASP A 55 32.75 -4.84 -4.24
CA ASP A 55 33.80 -5.35 -5.11
C ASP A 55 34.02 -4.44 -6.34
N GLY A 56 34.00 -3.13 -6.11
CA GLY A 56 34.13 -2.10 -7.15
C GLY A 56 32.89 -1.87 -8.02
N GLN A 57 31.78 -2.59 -7.79
CA GLN A 57 30.56 -2.48 -8.60
C GLN A 57 29.40 -1.92 -7.80
N TRP A 58 28.71 -0.91 -8.35
CA TRP A 58 27.47 -0.39 -7.78
C TRP A 58 26.30 -1.35 -8.05
N ARG A 59 25.69 -1.86 -6.98
CA ARG A 59 24.57 -2.81 -7.02
C ARG A 59 23.35 -2.21 -6.35
N LEU A 60 22.18 -2.34 -6.99
CA LEU A 60 20.90 -1.88 -6.45
C LEU A 60 20.39 -2.85 -5.37
N ALA A 61 19.89 -2.32 -4.27
CA ALA A 61 18.96 -3.08 -3.41
C ALA A 61 17.59 -3.15 -4.10
N GLU A 62 17.28 -4.27 -4.77
CA GLU A 62 16.08 -4.39 -5.62
C GLU A 62 14.76 -4.34 -4.83
N GLU A 63 14.81 -4.72 -3.56
CA GLU A 63 13.73 -4.52 -2.59
C GLU A 63 14.07 -3.34 -1.69
N SER A 64 13.08 -2.53 -1.32
CA SER A 64 13.27 -1.43 -0.38
C SER A 64 12.11 -1.29 0.61
N ARG A 65 12.42 -0.69 1.75
CA ARG A 65 11.54 -0.41 2.88
C ARG A 65 12.22 0.65 3.73
N MET A 66 11.52 1.70 4.13
CA MET A 66 12.10 2.67 5.05
C MET A 66 12.36 2.08 6.43
N ASP A 67 13.30 2.69 7.15
CA ASP A 67 13.67 2.35 8.52
C ASP A 67 14.20 0.91 8.68
N CYS A 68 14.82 0.36 7.64
CA CYS A 68 15.43 -0.98 7.66
C CYS A 68 16.95 -0.92 7.49
N THR A 69 17.58 -2.07 7.54
CA THR A 69 19.02 -2.25 7.30
C THR A 69 19.24 -3.07 6.04
N VAL A 70 20.41 -2.94 5.42
CA VAL A 70 20.79 -3.75 4.25
C VAL A 70 21.77 -4.84 4.68
N VAL A 71 21.42 -6.09 4.44
CA VAL A 71 22.26 -7.26 4.72
C VAL A 71 22.85 -7.79 3.41
N LEU A 72 24.18 -7.86 3.35
CA LEU A 72 24.88 -8.54 2.26
C LEU A 72 24.92 -10.04 2.52
N ARG A 73 24.14 -10.80 1.74
CA ARG A 73 24.12 -12.26 1.80
C ARG A 73 25.36 -12.85 1.12
N ASP A 74 25.71 -14.09 1.50
CA ASP A 74 26.82 -14.83 0.87
C ASP A 74 26.63 -15.05 -0.64
N SER A 75 25.37 -15.06 -1.11
CA SER A 75 25.03 -15.10 -2.54
C SER A 75 25.35 -13.80 -3.30
N GLY A 76 25.72 -12.72 -2.59
CA GLY A 76 25.91 -11.39 -3.14
C GLY A 76 24.62 -10.55 -3.24
N VAL A 77 23.48 -11.10 -2.79
CA VAL A 77 22.18 -10.40 -2.75
C VAL A 77 22.14 -9.41 -1.58
N LEU A 78 21.52 -8.27 -1.80
CA LEU A 78 21.25 -7.25 -0.79
C LEU A 78 19.81 -7.39 -0.28
N ASP A 79 19.68 -7.92 0.93
CA ASP A 79 18.38 -8.04 1.59
C ASP A 79 18.10 -6.79 2.43
N VAL A 80 16.91 -6.20 2.26
CA VAL A 80 16.42 -5.16 3.18
C VAL A 80 15.68 -5.83 4.34
N VAL A 81 16.25 -5.69 5.53
CA VAL A 81 15.85 -6.41 6.75
C VAL A 81 15.54 -5.42 7.86
N GLU A 82 14.36 -5.58 8.48
CA GLU A 82 14.01 -4.85 9.70
C GLU A 82 14.94 -5.25 10.84
N GLN A 83 15.37 -4.32 11.68
CA GLN A 83 16.40 -4.60 12.68
C GLN A 83 16.00 -5.76 13.60
N ARG A 84 14.72 -5.85 14.00
CA ARG A 84 14.20 -6.94 14.83
C ARG A 84 14.30 -8.34 14.21
N ASN A 85 14.52 -8.44 12.90
CA ASN A 85 14.67 -9.70 12.16
C ASN A 85 16.14 -10.02 11.83
N LEU A 86 17.08 -9.15 12.19
CA LEU A 86 18.51 -9.43 12.05
C LEU A 86 18.92 -10.64 12.88
N ARG A 87 19.88 -11.40 12.38
CA ARG A 87 20.46 -12.56 13.05
C ARG A 87 21.94 -12.33 13.33
N THR A 88 22.44 -12.91 14.43
CA THR A 88 23.88 -13.01 14.66
C THR A 88 24.55 -13.61 13.43
N GLY A 89 25.58 -12.95 12.91
CA GLY A 89 26.27 -13.33 11.67
C GLY A 89 25.86 -12.53 10.42
N ASP A 90 24.72 -11.84 10.43
CA ASP A 90 24.31 -10.99 9.31
C ASP A 90 25.34 -9.87 9.07
N ARG A 91 25.76 -9.69 7.81
CA ARG A 91 26.67 -8.62 7.39
C ARG A 91 25.86 -7.38 7.00
N VAL A 92 25.72 -6.43 7.92
CA VAL A 92 24.93 -5.21 7.76
C VAL A 92 25.77 -4.07 7.20
N ALA A 93 25.24 -3.37 6.20
CA ALA A 93 25.85 -2.17 5.62
C ALA A 93 25.98 -1.05 6.67
N LEU A 94 27.11 -0.36 6.63
CA LEU A 94 27.42 0.80 7.47
C LEU A 94 27.45 2.08 6.63
N GLY A 95 27.22 3.22 7.28
CA GLY A 95 27.28 4.53 6.65
C GLY A 95 26.21 5.47 7.21
N ARG A 96 26.48 6.77 7.10
CA ARG A 96 25.54 7.85 7.45
C ARG A 96 25.32 8.83 6.30
N SER A 97 25.97 8.59 5.17
CA SER A 97 25.85 9.36 3.95
C SER A 97 25.30 8.53 2.80
N GLU A 98 24.65 9.21 1.88
CA GLU A 98 23.90 8.61 0.78
C GLU A 98 24.24 9.27 -0.57
N ASP A 99 25.32 10.06 -0.64
CA ASP A 99 25.77 10.77 -1.83
C ASP A 99 26.86 10.01 -2.62
N GLY A 100 27.21 8.81 -2.15
CA GLY A 100 28.19 7.91 -2.74
C GLY A 100 29.54 7.84 -2.02
N HIS A 101 29.88 8.78 -1.13
CA HIS A 101 31.26 8.84 -0.59
C HIS A 101 31.61 7.72 0.39
N GLU A 102 30.63 7.08 1.04
CA GLU A 102 30.78 5.88 1.86
C GLU A 102 30.45 4.58 1.10
N GLY A 103 30.35 4.64 -0.23
CA GLY A 103 29.94 3.49 -1.05
C GLY A 103 28.44 3.22 -1.03
N VAL A 104 27.62 4.15 -0.51
CA VAL A 104 26.15 4.10 -0.50
C VAL A 104 25.62 5.32 -1.25
N PHE A 105 24.71 5.10 -2.21
CA PHE A 105 24.11 6.16 -3.01
C PHE A 105 22.59 6.02 -3.10
N LEU A 106 21.86 7.04 -2.65
CA LEU A 106 20.41 7.15 -2.77
C LEU A 106 20.07 7.94 -4.03
N HIS A 107 19.23 7.35 -4.90
CA HIS A 107 18.79 7.97 -6.14
C HIS A 107 17.31 8.37 -6.11
N ALA A 108 17.02 9.58 -5.59
CA ALA A 108 15.65 10.05 -5.41
C ALA A 108 14.97 10.48 -6.72
N ASP A 109 15.73 11.05 -7.65
CA ASP A 109 15.21 11.74 -8.84
C ASP A 109 15.16 10.83 -10.08
N GLY A 110 15.31 9.51 -9.91
CA GLY A 110 15.42 8.56 -11.02
C GLY A 110 14.21 8.49 -11.96
N PHE A 111 13.06 9.05 -11.56
CA PHE A 111 11.85 9.12 -12.38
C PHE A 111 11.46 10.55 -12.78
N HIS A 112 12.22 11.58 -12.38
CA HIS A 112 11.88 12.97 -12.68
C HIS A 112 12.17 13.30 -14.16
N GLU A 113 11.30 14.10 -14.78
CA GLU A 113 11.58 14.72 -16.07
C GLU A 113 12.48 15.95 -15.86
N LEU A 114 13.54 16.10 -16.68
CA LEU A 114 14.54 17.18 -16.56
C LEU A 114 13.95 18.60 -16.67
N ASP A 115 12.71 18.75 -17.14
CA ASP A 115 12.03 20.02 -17.41
C ASP A 115 11.01 20.44 -16.35
N GLU A 116 10.96 19.78 -15.17
CA GLU A 116 10.16 20.29 -14.04
C GLU A 116 10.84 21.55 -13.46
N THR A 117 10.50 22.70 -14.05
CA THR A 117 10.94 24.03 -13.62
C THR A 117 10.65 24.27 -12.14
N ILE A 118 11.67 24.79 -11.46
CA ILE A 118 11.70 25.33 -10.10
C ILE A 118 10.37 26.04 -9.75
N ALA A 119 9.74 25.61 -8.65
CA ALA A 119 8.51 26.20 -8.13
C ALA A 119 8.67 27.72 -7.87
N ASP A 120 7.66 28.50 -8.28
CA ASP A 120 7.60 29.96 -8.05
C ASP A 120 7.80 30.31 -6.57
N GLN A 121 8.54 31.40 -6.31
CA GLN A 121 8.86 31.89 -4.94
C GLN A 121 7.61 32.38 -4.16
N PHE A 122 6.46 32.51 -4.81
CA PHE A 122 5.17 32.82 -4.19
C PHE A 122 4.07 31.96 -4.82
N ALA A 123 3.54 30.99 -4.05
CA ALA A 123 2.54 30.06 -4.52
C ALA A 123 1.34 29.98 -3.57
N PHE A 124 0.12 30.19 -4.10
CA PHE A 124 -1.11 29.82 -3.40
C PHE A 124 -1.34 28.31 -3.57
N ARG A 125 -1.89 27.64 -2.53
CA ARG A 125 -2.24 26.21 -2.56
C ARG A 125 -1.05 25.25 -2.78
N ALA A 126 0.07 25.49 -2.12
CA ALA A 126 1.23 24.58 -2.13
C ALA A 126 0.98 23.18 -1.51
N GLY A 127 -0.23 22.91 -0.99
CA GLY A 127 -0.65 21.63 -0.45
C GLY A 127 -2.08 21.26 -0.90
N ARG A 128 -2.39 19.96 -0.88
CA ARG A 128 -3.71 19.44 -1.21
C ARG A 128 -4.64 19.57 -0.01
N SER A 129 -5.87 20.01 -0.25
CA SER A 129 -6.91 20.25 0.76
C SER A 129 -8.28 19.89 0.21
N ARG A 130 -9.33 20.04 1.04
CA ARG A 130 -10.74 19.87 0.60
C ARG A 130 -11.14 20.77 -0.58
N GLU A 131 -10.41 21.87 -0.83
CA GLU A 131 -10.69 22.81 -1.93
C GLU A 131 -9.96 22.44 -3.23
N THR A 132 -9.15 21.37 -3.20
CA THR A 132 -8.39 20.93 -4.38
C THR A 132 -9.31 20.17 -5.34
N ALA A 133 -9.28 20.54 -6.62
CA ALA A 133 -9.98 19.79 -7.65
C ALA A 133 -9.17 18.55 -8.05
N PHE A 134 -9.78 17.37 -7.94
CA PHE A 134 -9.12 16.10 -8.20
C PHE A 134 -9.47 15.45 -9.56
N SER A 135 -10.19 16.14 -10.45
CA SER A 135 -10.65 15.55 -11.73
C SER A 135 -9.49 14.99 -12.57
N LYS A 136 -8.37 15.71 -12.64
CA LYS A 136 -7.16 15.24 -13.34
C LYS A 136 -6.49 14.06 -12.63
N ASP A 137 -6.55 14.01 -11.30
CA ASP A 137 -6.02 12.89 -10.52
C ASP A 137 -6.83 11.61 -10.80
N TYR A 138 -8.16 11.73 -10.87
CA TYR A 138 -9.04 10.63 -11.27
C TYR A 138 -8.74 10.17 -12.71
N ASP A 139 -8.64 11.08 -13.68
CA ASP A 139 -8.30 10.70 -15.07
C ASP A 139 -6.97 9.92 -15.16
N ARG A 140 -5.95 10.38 -14.42
CA ARG A 140 -4.64 9.72 -14.34
C ARG A 140 -4.75 8.36 -13.64
N LEU A 141 -5.47 8.29 -12.54
CA LEU A 141 -5.69 7.06 -11.79
C LEU A 141 -6.43 6.02 -12.63
N TYR A 142 -7.46 6.41 -13.39
CA TYR A 142 -8.20 5.50 -14.26
C TYR A 142 -7.30 4.92 -15.35
N ALA A 143 -6.51 5.78 -16.00
CA ALA A 143 -5.56 5.33 -17.02
C ALA A 143 -4.49 4.40 -16.43
N LEU A 144 -3.97 4.73 -15.24
CA LEU A 144 -3.03 3.89 -14.49
C LEU A 144 -3.64 2.52 -14.16
N LEU A 145 -4.82 2.46 -13.56
CA LEU A 145 -5.42 1.19 -13.13
C LEU A 145 -5.74 0.26 -14.30
N ARG A 146 -6.13 0.80 -15.46
CA ARG A 146 -6.31 -0.03 -16.67
C ARG A 146 -4.99 -0.66 -17.14
N HIS A 147 -3.88 0.07 -17.05
CA HIS A 147 -2.55 -0.49 -17.33
C HIS A 147 -2.13 -1.52 -16.26
N GLU A 148 -2.27 -1.17 -14.98
CA GLU A 148 -1.86 -2.01 -13.84
C GLU A 148 -2.69 -3.30 -13.72
N ARG A 149 -3.93 -3.31 -14.23
CA ARG A 149 -4.76 -4.53 -14.35
C ARG A 149 -4.07 -5.61 -15.16
N GLU A 150 -3.33 -5.25 -16.20
CA GLU A 150 -2.71 -6.18 -17.14
C GLU A 150 -1.21 -6.37 -16.89
N HIS A 151 -0.56 -5.35 -16.33
CA HIS A 151 0.90 -5.28 -16.24
C HIS A 151 1.43 -5.04 -14.82
N GLY A 152 0.61 -5.20 -13.80
CA GLY A 152 1.01 -4.88 -12.44
C GLY A 152 0.23 -5.57 -11.34
N ASN A 153 0.21 -4.92 -10.19
CA ASN A 153 -0.40 -5.44 -8.97
C ASN A 153 -0.98 -4.29 -8.14
N ILE A 154 -2.30 -4.27 -8.06
CA ILE A 154 -3.11 -3.23 -7.40
C ILE A 154 -3.54 -3.72 -6.02
N LEU A 155 -3.02 -3.10 -4.98
CA LEU A 155 -3.30 -3.43 -3.59
C LEU A 155 -4.21 -2.37 -2.96
N PHE A 156 -5.33 -2.78 -2.38
CA PHE A 156 -6.21 -1.89 -1.63
C PHE A 156 -5.95 -2.00 -0.12
N VAL A 157 -5.94 -0.86 0.58
CA VAL A 157 -5.81 -0.79 2.04
C VAL A 157 -7.06 -0.11 2.58
N MET A 158 -7.93 -0.82 3.28
CA MET A 158 -9.30 -0.37 3.50
C MET A 158 -9.71 -0.31 4.97
N GLY A 159 -10.37 0.77 5.34
CA GLY A 159 -11.05 0.95 6.62
C GLY A 159 -12.54 0.62 6.54
N PRO A 160 -13.21 0.42 7.70
CA PRO A 160 -14.59 -0.03 7.76
C PRO A 160 -15.61 0.92 7.09
N ALA A 161 -15.27 2.20 6.91
CA ALA A 161 -16.14 3.17 6.24
C ALA A 161 -16.57 2.74 4.82
N CYS A 162 -15.74 1.96 4.13
CA CYS A 162 -16.06 1.41 2.82
C CYS A 162 -17.14 0.30 2.85
N ALA A 163 -17.43 -0.27 4.02
CA ALA A 163 -18.45 -1.31 4.20
C ALA A 163 -19.77 -0.77 4.78
N PHE A 164 -19.83 0.53 5.11
CA PHE A 164 -21.00 1.15 5.74
C PHE A 164 -22.03 1.69 4.74
N ASP A 165 -21.75 1.56 3.45
CA ASP A 165 -22.60 2.04 2.37
C ASP A 165 -22.84 0.94 1.34
N HIS A 166 -24.08 0.86 0.85
CA HIS A 166 -24.50 -0.13 -0.14
C HIS A 166 -23.73 -0.02 -1.46
N ASP A 167 -23.65 1.18 -2.03
CA ASP A 167 -23.11 1.39 -3.37
C ASP A 167 -21.59 1.24 -3.38
N SER A 168 -20.90 1.70 -2.33
CA SER A 168 -19.46 1.49 -2.15
C SER A 168 -19.10 0.01 -2.08
N ARG A 169 -19.89 -0.82 -1.38
CA ARG A 169 -19.68 -2.28 -1.31
C ARG A 169 -19.81 -2.93 -2.68
N LEU A 170 -20.87 -2.59 -3.42
CA LEU A 170 -21.10 -3.14 -4.76
C LEU A 170 -20.01 -2.68 -5.75
N ALA A 171 -19.61 -1.42 -5.70
CA ALA A 171 -18.55 -0.90 -6.54
C ALA A 171 -17.19 -1.57 -6.26
N MET A 172 -16.84 -1.81 -4.99
CA MET A 172 -15.64 -2.60 -4.67
C MET A 172 -15.74 -4.04 -5.18
N GLN A 173 -16.89 -4.70 -5.03
CA GLN A 173 -17.08 -6.04 -5.58
C GLN A 173 -16.91 -6.03 -7.11
N SER A 174 -17.48 -5.05 -7.81
CA SER A 174 -17.32 -4.89 -9.27
C SER A 174 -15.85 -4.70 -9.65
N LEU A 175 -15.10 -3.83 -8.95
CA LEU A 175 -13.65 -3.66 -9.17
C LEU A 175 -12.88 -4.97 -8.98
N ILE A 176 -13.23 -5.76 -7.97
CA ILE A 176 -12.65 -7.08 -7.73
C ILE A 176 -12.96 -8.04 -8.89
N GLU A 177 -14.23 -8.15 -9.29
CA GLU A 177 -14.67 -9.08 -10.34
C GLU A 177 -14.10 -8.72 -11.73
N HIS A 178 -13.76 -7.45 -11.96
CA HIS A 178 -13.14 -6.97 -13.21
C HIS A 178 -11.60 -6.90 -13.16
N GLY A 179 -10.96 -7.43 -12.12
CA GLY A 179 -9.50 -7.59 -12.04
C GLY A 179 -8.73 -6.34 -11.60
N PHE A 180 -9.41 -5.31 -11.10
CA PHE A 180 -8.75 -4.09 -10.61
C PHE A 180 -8.24 -4.21 -9.18
N VAL A 181 -8.36 -5.37 -8.55
CA VAL A 181 -7.87 -5.66 -7.19
C VAL A 181 -7.07 -6.95 -7.21
N HIS A 182 -5.82 -6.90 -6.77
CA HIS A 182 -4.91 -8.05 -6.69
C HIS A 182 -4.57 -8.48 -5.26
N GLY A 183 -4.93 -7.65 -4.29
CA GLY A 183 -4.86 -7.97 -2.88
C GLY A 183 -5.58 -6.91 -2.04
N LEU A 184 -5.90 -7.25 -0.79
CA LEU A 184 -6.51 -6.33 0.16
C LEU A 184 -5.86 -6.42 1.55
N LEU A 185 -5.56 -5.26 2.14
CA LEU A 185 -5.11 -5.13 3.53
C LEU A 185 -6.19 -4.41 4.33
N ALA A 186 -6.60 -4.99 5.45
CA ALA A 186 -7.58 -4.38 6.35
C ALA A 186 -7.43 -4.92 7.78
N GLY A 187 -8.39 -4.59 8.63
CA GLY A 187 -8.53 -5.17 9.96
C GLY A 187 -9.89 -5.83 10.18
N ASN A 188 -10.08 -6.37 11.38
CA ASN A 188 -11.29 -7.09 11.78
C ASN A 188 -12.58 -6.31 11.52
N ALA A 189 -12.57 -4.99 11.74
CA ALA A 189 -13.76 -4.14 11.60
C ALA A 189 -14.30 -4.09 10.15
N LEU A 190 -13.44 -3.92 9.14
CA LEU A 190 -13.91 -3.92 7.74
C LEU A 190 -14.57 -5.27 7.41
N ALA A 191 -13.87 -6.35 7.71
CA ALA A 191 -14.33 -7.71 7.43
C ALA A 191 -15.64 -8.02 8.14
N THR A 192 -15.75 -7.67 9.42
CA THR A 192 -16.96 -7.90 10.22
C THR A 192 -18.16 -7.16 9.63
N HIS A 193 -18.01 -5.88 9.32
CA HIS A 193 -19.13 -5.07 8.84
C HIS A 193 -19.50 -5.34 7.38
N ASP A 194 -18.55 -5.77 6.56
CA ASP A 194 -18.86 -6.24 5.20
C ASP A 194 -19.68 -7.54 5.22
N LEU A 195 -19.37 -8.47 6.14
CA LEU A 195 -20.13 -9.70 6.34
C LEU A 195 -21.47 -9.45 7.04
N GLU A 196 -21.54 -8.48 7.95
CA GLU A 196 -22.78 -8.02 8.56
C GLU A 196 -23.73 -7.46 7.51
N ALA A 197 -23.20 -6.61 6.63
CA ALA A 197 -23.95 -6.05 5.51
C ALA A 197 -24.46 -7.15 4.58
N GLY A 198 -23.62 -8.12 4.22
CA GLY A 198 -24.03 -9.23 3.34
C GLY A 198 -25.04 -10.19 3.96
N LEU A 199 -25.02 -10.39 5.30
CA LEU A 199 -25.96 -11.30 5.97
C LEU A 199 -27.26 -10.62 6.42
N LEU A 200 -27.16 -9.39 6.93
CA LEU A 200 -28.24 -8.71 7.66
C LEU A 200 -28.65 -7.37 7.03
N GLY A 201 -27.93 -6.89 6.01
CA GLY A 201 -28.18 -5.58 5.40
C GLY A 201 -27.76 -4.40 6.29
N THR A 202 -27.02 -4.65 7.37
CA THR A 202 -26.63 -3.61 8.33
C THR A 202 -25.12 -3.51 8.54
N ALA A 203 -24.68 -2.35 9.03
CA ALA A 203 -23.38 -2.18 9.66
C ALA A 203 -23.57 -1.49 11.01
N LEU A 204 -23.02 -2.07 12.09
CA LEU A 204 -23.28 -1.63 13.46
C LEU A 204 -24.79 -1.54 13.78
N GLY A 205 -25.59 -2.42 13.18
CA GLY A 205 -27.03 -2.44 13.37
C GLY A 205 -27.82 -1.34 12.67
N GLN A 206 -27.18 -0.54 11.82
CA GLN A 206 -27.82 0.45 10.97
C GLN A 206 -27.90 -0.08 9.55
N ASP A 207 -29.09 0.02 8.93
CA ASP A 207 -29.30 -0.36 7.54
C ASP A 207 -28.40 0.47 6.61
N ILE A 208 -27.60 -0.21 5.78
CA ILE A 208 -26.52 0.41 4.98
C ILE A 208 -27.03 1.30 3.84
N TYR A 209 -28.33 1.26 3.52
CA TYR A 209 -28.93 2.08 2.48
C TYR A 209 -29.75 3.23 3.08
N THR A 210 -30.71 2.90 3.95
CA THR A 210 -31.64 3.86 4.55
C THR A 210 -31.09 4.59 5.76
N GLN A 211 -29.98 4.11 6.33
CA GLN A 211 -29.34 4.66 7.53
C GLN A 211 -30.25 4.64 8.77
N ARG A 212 -31.24 3.73 8.81
CA ARG A 212 -32.10 3.53 9.97
C ARG A 212 -31.52 2.48 10.90
N SER A 213 -31.46 2.77 12.20
CA SER A 213 -31.08 1.79 13.21
C SER A 213 -32.15 0.71 13.36
N MET A 214 -31.71 -0.54 13.36
CA MET A 214 -32.57 -1.70 13.53
C MET A 214 -32.76 -2.01 15.03
N PRO A 215 -33.93 -2.52 15.46
CA PRO A 215 -34.12 -3.01 16.82
C PRO A 215 -33.06 -4.06 17.18
N ASN A 216 -32.41 -3.90 18.33
CA ASN A 216 -31.29 -4.75 18.77
C ASN A 216 -30.07 -4.78 17.83
N GLY A 217 -29.92 -3.77 16.97
CA GLY A 217 -28.85 -3.71 15.97
C GLY A 217 -27.43 -3.80 16.53
N HIS A 218 -27.21 -3.39 17.79
CA HIS A 218 -25.91 -3.51 18.45
C HIS A 218 -25.42 -4.98 18.59
N TYR A 219 -26.30 -5.98 18.49
CA TYR A 219 -25.89 -7.39 18.46
C TYR A 219 -25.48 -7.89 17.08
N HIS A 220 -25.84 -7.21 15.98
CA HIS A 220 -25.70 -7.74 14.63
C HIS A 220 -24.25 -8.13 14.29
N HIS A 221 -23.28 -7.23 14.49
CA HIS A 221 -21.86 -7.51 14.25
C HIS A 221 -21.32 -8.65 15.14
N LEU A 222 -21.73 -8.70 16.42
CA LEU A 222 -21.33 -9.76 17.36
C LEU A 222 -21.88 -11.12 16.93
N ASP A 223 -23.14 -11.17 16.49
CA ASP A 223 -23.77 -12.38 15.99
C ASP A 223 -23.10 -12.89 14.71
N VAL A 224 -22.73 -11.97 13.81
CA VAL A 224 -21.99 -12.28 12.58
C VAL A 224 -20.62 -12.86 12.92
N ILE A 225 -19.85 -12.21 13.80
CA ILE A 225 -18.55 -12.72 14.28
C ILE A 225 -18.73 -14.14 14.82
N ASN A 226 -19.71 -14.37 15.70
CA ASN A 226 -19.96 -15.68 16.29
C ASN A 226 -20.33 -16.74 15.24
N LYS A 227 -21.11 -16.37 14.21
CA LYS A 227 -21.45 -17.26 13.08
C LYS A 227 -20.22 -17.59 12.23
N VAL A 228 -19.36 -16.62 11.93
CA VAL A 228 -18.11 -16.87 11.19
C VAL A 228 -17.19 -17.79 11.98
N ARG A 229 -16.98 -17.51 13.28
CA ARG A 229 -16.20 -18.38 14.16
C ARG A 229 -16.76 -19.80 14.25
N ARG A 230 -18.10 -19.96 14.26
CA ARG A 230 -18.76 -21.27 14.23
C ARG A 230 -18.60 -21.98 12.89
N ALA A 231 -18.54 -21.25 11.78
CA ALA A 231 -18.23 -21.80 10.46
C ALA A 231 -16.75 -22.18 10.31
N GLY A 232 -15.88 -21.56 11.11
CA GLY A 232 -14.44 -21.83 11.15
C GLY A 232 -13.61 -20.96 10.20
N SER A 233 -14.25 -20.34 9.21
CA SER A 233 -13.63 -19.40 8.28
C SER A 233 -14.68 -18.54 7.56
N ILE A 234 -14.24 -17.43 6.98
CA ILE A 234 -15.03 -16.53 6.13
C ILE A 234 -15.56 -17.28 4.89
N PRO A 235 -14.77 -18.04 4.10
CA PRO A 235 -15.31 -18.83 2.99
C PRO A 235 -16.41 -19.80 3.42
N ALA A 236 -16.21 -20.53 4.53
CA ALA A 236 -17.21 -21.47 5.04
C ALA A 236 -18.47 -20.76 5.53
N PHE A 237 -18.34 -19.54 6.09
CA PHE A 237 -19.47 -18.71 6.46
C PHE A 237 -20.27 -18.25 5.24
N LEU A 238 -19.61 -17.72 4.21
CA LEU A 238 -20.26 -17.27 2.98
C LEU A 238 -21.08 -18.39 2.35
N GLU A 239 -20.50 -19.59 2.22
CA GLU A 239 -21.18 -20.78 1.71
C GLU A 239 -22.35 -21.19 2.61
N ARG A 240 -22.12 -21.34 3.92
CA ARG A 240 -23.12 -21.85 4.88
C ARG A 240 -24.35 -20.96 5.02
N TYR A 241 -24.15 -19.63 4.97
CA TYR A 241 -25.22 -18.66 5.17
C TYR A 241 -25.72 -18.03 3.86
N GLY A 242 -25.19 -18.46 2.71
CA GLY A 242 -25.65 -17.99 1.39
C GLY A 242 -25.36 -16.51 1.13
N VAL A 243 -24.29 -15.97 1.70
CA VAL A 243 -23.89 -14.57 1.47
C VAL A 243 -23.18 -14.48 0.13
N SER A 244 -23.78 -13.74 -0.81
CA SER A 244 -23.39 -13.71 -2.22
C SER A 244 -23.02 -12.33 -2.75
N ASP A 245 -22.75 -11.38 -1.85
CA ASP A 245 -22.31 -10.03 -2.19
C ASP A 245 -21.26 -9.51 -1.19
N GLY A 246 -20.63 -8.39 -1.56
CA GLY A 246 -19.71 -7.65 -0.71
C GLY A 246 -18.25 -7.84 -1.08
N ILE A 247 -17.40 -7.11 -0.34
CA ILE A 247 -15.97 -7.03 -0.58
C ILE A 247 -15.33 -8.40 -0.37
N LEU A 248 -15.59 -9.04 0.78
CA LEU A 248 -14.99 -10.33 1.12
C LEU A 248 -15.54 -11.47 0.27
N TYR A 249 -16.82 -11.43 -0.11
CA TYR A 249 -17.37 -12.37 -1.08
C TYR A 249 -16.64 -12.28 -2.41
N GLY A 250 -16.45 -11.06 -2.95
CA GLY A 250 -15.70 -10.84 -4.18
C GLY A 250 -14.28 -11.40 -4.09
N LEU A 251 -13.55 -11.08 -3.01
CA LEU A 251 -12.19 -11.57 -2.78
C LEU A 251 -12.12 -13.10 -2.72
N VAL A 252 -13.01 -13.74 -1.96
CA VAL A 252 -13.03 -15.22 -1.82
C VAL A 252 -13.36 -15.89 -3.15
N LYS A 253 -14.38 -15.38 -3.87
CA LYS A 253 -14.81 -15.93 -5.15
C LYS A 253 -13.72 -15.83 -6.22
N GLN A 254 -13.02 -14.70 -6.29
CA GLN A 254 -11.92 -14.46 -7.23
C GLN A 254 -10.56 -15.02 -6.73
N LYS A 255 -10.54 -15.62 -5.52
CA LYS A 255 -9.32 -16.16 -4.87
C LYS A 255 -8.21 -15.10 -4.73
N ILE A 256 -8.59 -13.86 -4.48
CA ILE A 256 -7.67 -12.75 -4.25
C ILE A 256 -7.21 -12.79 -2.80
N PRO A 257 -5.90 -12.73 -2.53
CA PRO A 257 -5.39 -12.77 -1.16
C PRO A 257 -5.76 -11.51 -0.39
N PHE A 258 -6.10 -11.67 0.89
CA PHE A 258 -6.30 -10.56 1.80
C PHE A 258 -5.65 -10.83 3.15
N VAL A 259 -5.29 -9.76 3.85
CA VAL A 259 -4.70 -9.80 5.19
C VAL A 259 -5.55 -8.95 6.12
N LEU A 260 -6.01 -9.57 7.21
CA LEU A 260 -6.72 -8.90 8.29
C LEU A 260 -5.81 -8.81 9.51
N THR A 261 -5.34 -7.61 9.85
CA THR A 261 -4.53 -7.42 11.06
C THR A 261 -5.38 -7.04 12.25
N GLY A 262 -5.04 -7.62 13.40
CA GLY A 262 -5.71 -7.35 14.66
C GLY A 262 -5.42 -5.96 15.21
N SER A 263 -6.35 -5.45 16.00
CA SER A 263 -6.23 -4.21 16.76
C SER A 263 -6.75 -4.41 18.19
N ILE A 264 -6.25 -3.59 19.12
CA ILE A 264 -6.65 -3.63 20.54
C ILE A 264 -8.15 -3.35 20.78
N ARG A 265 -8.89 -2.93 19.75
CA ARG A 265 -10.33 -2.64 19.80
C ARG A 265 -11.20 -3.75 19.22
N ASP A 266 -10.62 -4.85 18.75
CA ASP A 266 -11.36 -5.84 17.98
C ASP A 266 -12.35 -6.62 18.84
N ASP A 267 -13.61 -6.68 18.39
CA ASP A 267 -14.61 -7.63 18.88
C ASP A 267 -14.40 -9.01 18.24
N GLY A 268 -14.48 -10.10 19.00
CA GLY A 268 -14.31 -11.46 18.49
C GLY A 268 -12.91 -12.02 18.72
N PRO A 269 -11.96 -11.90 17.76
CA PRO A 269 -12.09 -11.46 16.35
C PRO A 269 -12.52 -12.58 15.39
N LEU A 270 -12.63 -12.28 14.09
CA LEU A 270 -12.81 -13.28 13.03
C LEU A 270 -11.60 -14.26 12.96
N PRO A 271 -11.79 -15.52 12.53
CA PRO A 271 -10.72 -16.54 12.53
C PRO A 271 -9.47 -16.16 11.72
N GLU A 272 -9.63 -15.43 10.62
CA GLU A 272 -8.56 -15.01 9.70
C GLU A 272 -7.70 -13.86 10.22
N VAL A 273 -8.08 -13.25 11.34
CA VAL A 273 -7.38 -12.07 11.88
C VAL A 273 -6.05 -12.48 12.51
N TYR A 274 -4.97 -11.86 12.05
CA TYR A 274 -3.66 -11.96 12.68
C TYR A 274 -3.67 -11.16 13.99
N ALA A 275 -3.81 -11.84 15.12
CA ALA A 275 -3.77 -11.21 16.44
C ALA A 275 -2.38 -10.67 16.81
N ASP A 276 -1.31 -11.32 16.33
CA ASP A 276 0.07 -10.86 16.51
C ASP A 276 0.40 -9.77 15.49
N CYS A 277 0.81 -8.59 15.97
CA CYS A 277 1.05 -7.43 15.12
C CYS A 277 2.27 -7.59 14.19
N TYR A 278 3.28 -8.37 14.59
CA TYR A 278 4.46 -8.63 13.77
C TYR A 278 4.17 -9.68 12.70
N ALA A 279 3.41 -10.73 13.03
CA ALA A 279 2.91 -11.69 12.05
C ALA A 279 1.98 -11.02 11.04
N GLY A 280 1.07 -10.16 11.51
CA GLY A 280 0.19 -9.37 10.66
C GLY A 280 0.96 -8.44 9.73
N GLN A 281 1.94 -7.70 10.24
CA GLN A 281 2.80 -6.84 9.42
C GLN A 281 3.62 -7.65 8.40
N THR A 282 4.14 -8.82 8.79
CA THR A 282 4.88 -9.72 7.88
C THR A 282 3.97 -10.20 6.75
N ALA A 283 2.73 -10.58 7.06
CA ALA A 283 1.73 -10.97 6.08
C ALA A 283 1.38 -9.80 5.14
N MET A 284 1.18 -8.59 5.68
CA MET A 284 0.97 -7.37 4.88
C MET A 284 2.16 -7.15 3.93
N ARG A 285 3.41 -7.23 4.41
CA ARG A 285 4.60 -7.04 3.58
C ARG A 285 4.66 -8.07 2.45
N GLY A 286 4.18 -9.30 2.66
CA GLY A 286 4.09 -10.32 1.62
C GLY A 286 3.25 -9.88 0.40
N LEU A 287 2.21 -9.07 0.60
CA LEU A 287 1.43 -8.47 -0.49
C LEU A 287 2.08 -7.17 -1.00
N VAL A 288 2.56 -6.31 -0.10
CA VAL A 288 3.19 -5.03 -0.48
C VAL A 288 4.43 -5.23 -1.35
N LYS A 289 5.20 -6.31 -1.17
CA LYS A 289 6.34 -6.66 -2.04
C LYS A 289 5.97 -6.90 -3.50
N LYS A 290 4.70 -7.17 -3.80
CA LYS A 290 4.23 -7.38 -5.17
C LYS A 290 3.60 -6.12 -5.76
N ALA A 291 3.15 -5.20 -4.90
CA ALA A 291 2.39 -4.03 -5.31
C ALA A 291 3.22 -3.07 -6.18
N THR A 292 2.60 -2.64 -7.28
CA THR A 292 3.04 -1.53 -8.14
C THR A 292 2.11 -0.32 -8.02
N THR A 293 0.88 -0.53 -7.54
CA THR A 293 -0.06 0.52 -7.16
C THR A 293 -0.75 0.15 -5.85
N VAL A 294 -0.79 1.08 -4.90
CA VAL A 294 -1.44 0.93 -3.60
C VAL A 294 -2.48 2.04 -3.42
N ILE A 295 -3.71 1.68 -3.06
CA ILE A 295 -4.80 2.63 -2.82
C ILE A 295 -5.30 2.46 -1.39
N CYS A 296 -5.07 3.49 -0.57
CA CYS A 296 -5.44 3.52 0.83
C CYS A 296 -6.71 4.33 1.06
N LEU A 297 -7.72 3.73 1.70
CA LEU A 297 -9.07 4.28 1.85
C LEU A 297 -9.49 4.32 3.33
N ALA A 298 -9.62 5.53 3.89
CA ALA A 298 -10.22 5.79 5.22
C ALA A 298 -9.69 4.92 6.37
N THR A 299 -8.38 4.70 6.44
CA THR A 299 -7.76 3.84 7.47
C THR A 299 -6.38 4.33 7.89
N GLN A 300 -6.32 5.37 8.72
CA GLN A 300 -5.03 5.99 9.11
C GLN A 300 -3.96 4.98 9.53
N LEU A 301 -4.29 4.04 10.42
CA LEU A 301 -3.32 3.07 10.94
C LEU A 301 -2.77 2.17 9.83
N HIS A 302 -3.63 1.56 9.01
CA HIS A 302 -3.18 0.64 7.97
C HIS A 302 -2.54 1.40 6.79
N THR A 303 -3.00 2.61 6.48
CA THR A 303 -2.38 3.50 5.49
C THR A 303 -0.94 3.80 5.87
N ILE A 304 -0.69 4.21 7.11
CA ILE A 304 0.66 4.53 7.59
C ILE A 304 1.54 3.26 7.63
N ALA A 305 1.02 2.16 8.17
CA ALA A 305 1.76 0.89 8.21
C ALA A 305 2.16 0.44 6.80
N THR A 306 1.24 0.53 5.83
CA THR A 306 1.49 0.16 4.44
C THR A 306 2.45 1.13 3.75
N GLY A 307 2.32 2.44 4.00
CA GLY A 307 3.24 3.46 3.51
C GLY A 307 4.69 3.20 3.93
N ASN A 308 4.91 2.89 5.21
CA ASN A 308 6.22 2.50 5.73
C ASN A 308 6.80 1.23 5.06
N MET A 309 5.94 0.39 4.48
CA MET A 309 6.34 -0.83 3.76
C MET A 309 6.42 -0.64 2.25
N THR A 310 6.05 0.53 1.70
CA THR A 310 5.95 0.74 0.25
C THR A 310 7.14 1.57 -0.24
N PRO A 311 8.05 1.01 -1.05
CA PRO A 311 9.11 1.79 -1.70
C PRO A 311 8.54 2.69 -2.81
N SER A 312 9.32 3.66 -3.30
CA SER A 312 8.95 4.49 -4.45
C SER A 312 9.13 3.79 -5.79
N PHE A 313 9.75 2.60 -5.80
CA PHE A 313 10.06 1.84 -7.00
C PHE A 313 9.86 0.34 -6.80
N ARG A 314 9.80 -0.38 -7.92
CA ARG A 314 9.83 -1.84 -7.96
C ARG A 314 10.68 -2.30 -9.13
N VAL A 315 11.41 -3.39 -8.96
CA VAL A 315 11.99 -4.14 -10.08
C VAL A 315 10.98 -5.17 -10.54
N VAL A 316 10.48 -5.02 -11.77
CA VAL A 316 9.55 -5.97 -12.41
C VAL A 316 10.18 -6.40 -13.73
N ASP A 317 10.38 -7.71 -13.91
CA ASP A 317 11.01 -8.29 -15.10
C ASP A 317 12.37 -7.64 -15.47
N GLY A 318 13.16 -7.29 -14.44
CA GLY A 318 14.46 -6.63 -14.58
C GLY A 318 14.39 -5.12 -14.88
N VAL A 319 13.19 -4.53 -14.95
CA VAL A 319 12.99 -3.11 -15.20
C VAL A 319 12.58 -2.40 -13.91
N ILE A 320 13.27 -1.30 -13.59
CA ILE A 320 12.96 -0.43 -12.47
C ILE A 320 11.80 0.48 -12.89
N ARG A 321 10.68 0.42 -12.17
CA ARG A 321 9.47 1.22 -12.42
C ARG A 321 8.99 1.91 -11.14
N PRO A 322 8.24 3.02 -11.23
CA PRO A 322 7.70 3.67 -10.04
C PRO A 322 6.60 2.82 -9.41
N VAL A 323 6.43 2.98 -8.09
CA VAL A 323 5.27 2.49 -7.35
C VAL A 323 4.37 3.67 -7.02
N TYR A 324 3.08 3.53 -7.31
CA TYR A 324 2.09 4.56 -7.05
C TYR A 324 1.39 4.30 -5.71
N LEU A 325 1.30 5.33 -4.86
CA LEU A 325 0.62 5.25 -3.57
C LEU A 325 -0.44 6.35 -3.48
N TYR A 326 -1.70 5.98 -3.47
CA TYR A 326 -2.83 6.89 -3.31
C TYR A 326 -3.35 6.82 -1.87
N ALA A 327 -3.59 7.98 -1.26
CA ALA A 327 -4.19 8.08 0.07
C ALA A 327 -5.47 8.92 0.00
N VAL A 328 -6.59 8.29 0.28
CA VAL A 328 -7.93 8.89 0.19
C VAL A 328 -8.57 8.87 1.57
N ASP A 329 -8.86 10.06 2.09
CA ASP A 329 -9.54 10.23 3.37
C ASP A 329 -10.31 11.56 3.36
N ILE A 330 -11.40 11.64 4.12
CA ILE A 330 -12.12 12.91 4.30
C ILE A 330 -11.32 13.87 5.21
N SER A 331 -10.43 13.31 6.03
CA SER A 331 -9.59 14.04 6.96
C SER A 331 -8.25 14.43 6.33
N GLU A 332 -8.03 15.74 6.20
CA GLU A 332 -6.75 16.31 5.78
C GLU A 332 -5.58 15.86 6.68
N PHE A 333 -5.85 15.61 7.97
CA PHE A 333 -4.83 15.16 8.92
C PHE A 333 -4.23 13.80 8.53
N VAL A 334 -5.09 12.86 8.10
CA VAL A 334 -4.65 11.50 7.76
C VAL A 334 -3.76 11.51 6.54
N VAL A 335 -4.19 12.21 5.48
CA VAL A 335 -3.45 12.27 4.22
C VAL A 335 -2.13 13.05 4.35
N ASN A 336 -2.08 14.06 5.22
CA ASN A 336 -0.84 14.81 5.48
C ASN A 336 0.16 14.00 6.32
N LYS A 337 -0.32 13.19 7.27
CA LYS A 337 0.57 12.35 8.10
C LYS A 337 1.38 11.33 7.31
N LEU A 338 0.84 10.84 6.19
CA LEU A 338 1.58 9.94 5.31
C LEU A 338 2.72 10.70 4.61
N ARG A 339 2.45 11.90 4.08
CA ARG A 339 3.46 12.75 3.44
C ARG A 339 4.61 13.10 4.38
N ASP A 340 4.30 13.37 5.65
CA ASP A 340 5.29 13.72 6.67
C ASP A 340 6.26 12.56 7.02
N ARG A 341 5.95 11.31 6.63
CA ARG A 341 6.81 10.13 6.88
C ARG A 341 7.72 9.76 5.72
N GLY A 342 8.06 10.74 4.89
CA GLY A 342 8.96 10.55 3.76
C GLY A 342 8.31 9.97 2.51
N SER A 343 7.01 9.63 2.53
CA SER A 343 6.22 9.18 1.37
C SER A 343 5.93 10.31 0.37
N LEU A 344 6.98 10.99 -0.09
CA LEU A 344 6.93 12.10 -1.04
C LEU A 344 6.34 11.69 -2.40
N SER A 345 6.30 10.39 -2.72
CA SER A 345 5.65 9.86 -3.93
C SER A 345 4.14 9.59 -3.77
N SER A 346 3.55 9.87 -2.61
CA SER A 346 2.11 9.63 -2.38
C SER A 346 1.22 10.72 -2.98
N ILE A 347 0.12 10.30 -3.60
CA ILE A 347 -0.93 11.17 -4.15
C ILE A 347 -2.08 11.19 -3.15
N SER A 348 -2.24 12.31 -2.46
CA SER A 348 -3.32 12.52 -1.48
C SER A 348 -4.58 13.07 -2.14
N MET A 349 -5.75 12.53 -1.75
CA MET A 349 -7.07 12.99 -2.20
C MET A 349 -7.99 13.16 -1.00
N VAL A 350 -8.49 14.38 -0.80
CA VAL A 350 -9.37 14.71 0.34
C VAL A 350 -10.82 14.60 -0.12
N THR A 351 -11.45 13.45 0.10
CA THR A 351 -12.82 13.17 -0.37
C THR A 351 -13.47 12.03 0.42
N ASN A 352 -14.78 11.86 0.27
CA ASN A 352 -15.49 10.70 0.83
C ASN A 352 -15.05 9.43 0.07
N VAL A 353 -14.61 8.42 0.81
CA VAL A 353 -14.13 7.15 0.21
C VAL A 353 -15.22 6.34 -0.47
N GLN A 354 -16.48 6.49 -0.06
CA GLN A 354 -17.62 5.81 -0.68
C GLN A 354 -17.83 6.35 -2.09
N ASP A 355 -17.92 7.68 -2.21
CA ASP A 355 -18.01 8.38 -3.51
C ASP A 355 -16.77 8.11 -4.38
N PHE A 356 -15.57 8.10 -3.78
CA PHE A 356 -14.33 7.78 -4.49
C PHE A 356 -14.39 6.41 -5.14
N VAL A 357 -14.78 5.38 -4.39
CA VAL A 357 -14.85 4.00 -4.90
C VAL A 357 -15.86 3.87 -6.03
N VAL A 358 -17.05 4.47 -5.87
CA VAL A 358 -18.09 4.45 -6.90
C VAL A 358 -17.63 5.17 -8.17
N ASN A 359 -16.96 6.31 -8.04
CA ASN A 359 -16.40 7.01 -9.19
C ASN A 359 -15.25 6.24 -9.84
N LEU A 360 -14.42 5.56 -9.03
CA LEU A 360 -13.33 4.73 -9.51
C LEU A 360 -13.87 3.59 -10.38
N GLU A 361 -14.89 2.89 -9.88
CA GLU A 361 -15.56 1.80 -10.58
C GLU A 361 -16.16 2.26 -11.91
N LYS A 362 -16.99 3.31 -11.92
CA LYS A 362 -17.51 3.93 -13.15
C LYS A 362 -16.41 4.33 -14.13
N GLY A 363 -15.30 4.85 -13.59
CA GLY A 363 -14.17 5.31 -14.38
C GLY A 363 -13.43 4.19 -15.10
N VAL A 364 -13.36 2.98 -14.51
CA VAL A 364 -12.50 1.90 -15.03
C VAL A 364 -13.27 0.68 -15.55
N VAL A 365 -14.48 0.42 -15.07
CA VAL A 365 -15.34 -0.71 -15.45
C VAL A 365 -16.34 -0.30 -16.53
N ASP A 366 -17.15 0.73 -16.27
CA ASP A 366 -18.27 1.11 -17.15
C ASP A 366 -17.83 1.76 -18.47
N GLY A 367 -16.56 2.16 -18.57
CA GLY A 367 -16.03 2.88 -19.73
C GLY A 367 -16.51 4.33 -19.71
N ALA A 368 -15.56 5.26 -19.72
CA ALA A 368 -15.81 6.69 -19.80
C ALA A 368 -16.33 7.14 -21.19
N GLU A 369 -17.34 6.47 -21.75
CA GLU A 369 -18.10 6.98 -22.89
C GLU A 369 -19.37 7.73 -22.44
N ASP A 370 -19.92 7.49 -21.25
CA ASP A 370 -21.23 8.05 -20.85
C ASP A 370 -21.28 8.89 -19.56
N VAL A 371 -20.14 9.29 -18.99
CA VAL A 371 -20.13 10.25 -17.86
C VAL A 371 -19.53 11.59 -18.31
N ARG A 372 -20.39 12.46 -18.83
CA ARG A 372 -20.18 13.91 -18.91
C ARG A 372 -21.44 14.68 -18.54
#